data_AF-A0A7J6UEW8-F1
#
_entry.id   AF-A0A7J6UEW8-F1
#
_cell.length_a   1.000
_cell.length_b   1.000
_cell.length_c   1.000
_cell.angle_alpha   90.00
_cell.angle_beta   90.00
_cell.angle_gamma   90.00
#
_symmetry.space_group_name_H-M   'P 1'
#
loop_
_entity.id
_entity.type
_entity.pdbx_description
1 polymer ?
#
loop_
_entity_poly.entity_id
_entity_poly.type
_entity_poly.pdbx_seq_one_letter_code
_entity_poly.pdbx_strand_id
1 'polypeptide(L)'
;MSKRPAQACPPAAKSARQSDLVSEMILNRPAILYTGDVALPKEAAVSSVFVVGQPAAMKAFVAAAPEFLKQELSNFVTAHDDASSATVSRPSQIVTMIKQTDLTGEDKFVKLVLINIPTEASRHNNPARPDAVAKALVKFPDFTAPGIRAVHVFALGNTARDAAVTGISVGRAAFRFNLSTKRGVPCEMPSPKITVGVWSAESGPASKELCEALGVVVDKMRMSATLTDMPTNFLNTTTYVSFMERLVGDLKALGRDMKMNVIKGNELEEQGFGGLWNVGKACTANPPALVVLSWNA
;
A
#
# COMPACT_ATOMS: atom_id res chain seq x y z
N MET A 1 -44.17 -34.36 -14.06
CA MET A 1 -42.98 -33.75 -13.42
C MET A 1 -43.08 -32.24 -13.54
N SER A 2 -43.48 -31.57 -12.45
CA SER A 2 -43.63 -30.11 -12.37
C SER A 2 -42.25 -29.45 -12.39
N LYS A 3 -41.97 -28.60 -13.38
CA LYS A 3 -40.77 -27.75 -13.38
C LYS A 3 -40.96 -26.68 -12.32
N ARG A 4 -40.19 -26.76 -11.22
CA ARG A 4 -40.09 -25.64 -10.27
C ARG A 4 -39.60 -24.41 -11.03
N PRO A 5 -40.24 -23.24 -10.88
CA PRO A 5 -39.71 -22.01 -11.45
C PRO A 5 -38.41 -21.67 -10.70
N ALA A 6 -37.36 -21.33 -11.44
CA ALA A 6 -36.15 -20.76 -10.86
C ALA A 6 -36.56 -19.47 -10.14
N GLN A 7 -36.46 -19.47 -8.82
CA GLN A 7 -36.77 -18.31 -7.99
C GLN A 7 -35.75 -17.22 -8.32
N ALA A 8 -36.15 -16.25 -9.14
CA ALA A 8 -35.31 -15.11 -9.47
C ALA A 8 -35.06 -14.31 -8.18
N CYS A 9 -33.83 -14.33 -7.69
CA CYS A 9 -33.43 -13.51 -6.56
C CYS A 9 -33.70 -12.03 -6.89
N PRO A 10 -34.45 -11.29 -6.06
CA PRO A 10 -34.84 -9.92 -6.37
C PRO A 10 -33.62 -9.02 -6.58
N PRO A 11 -33.67 -8.04 -7.51
CA PRO A 11 -32.52 -7.21 -7.87
C PRO A 11 -31.90 -6.47 -6.68
N ALA A 12 -32.70 -6.10 -5.67
CA ALA A 12 -32.24 -5.46 -4.43
C ALA A 12 -31.30 -6.34 -3.58
N ALA A 13 -31.51 -7.67 -3.58
CA ALA A 13 -30.64 -8.59 -2.84
C ALA A 13 -29.27 -8.77 -3.52
N LYS A 14 -29.21 -8.62 -4.86
CA LYS A 14 -27.95 -8.62 -5.62
C LYS A 14 -27.18 -7.33 -5.43
N SER A 15 -27.85 -6.18 -5.39
CA SER A 15 -27.20 -4.88 -5.18
C SER A 15 -26.62 -4.73 -3.77
N ALA A 16 -27.35 -5.17 -2.73
CA ALA A 16 -26.85 -5.14 -1.34
C ALA A 16 -25.59 -6.01 -1.19
N ARG A 17 -25.63 -7.23 -1.73
CA ARG A 17 -24.47 -8.14 -1.73
C ARG A 17 -23.27 -7.55 -2.48
N GLN A 18 -23.49 -6.78 -3.55
CA GLN A 18 -22.43 -6.09 -4.27
C GLN A 18 -21.82 -4.94 -3.45
N SER A 19 -22.64 -4.13 -2.79
CA SER A 19 -22.18 -3.04 -1.92
C SER A 19 -21.34 -3.56 -0.75
N ASP A 20 -21.74 -4.67 -0.14
CA ASP A 20 -20.99 -5.29 0.95
C ASP A 20 -19.63 -5.78 0.48
N LEU A 21 -19.58 -6.48 -0.66
CA LEU A 21 -18.35 -6.96 -1.27
C LEU A 21 -17.40 -5.81 -1.62
N VAL A 22 -17.90 -4.72 -2.21
CA VAL A 22 -17.09 -3.54 -2.53
C VAL A 22 -16.53 -2.91 -1.26
N SER A 23 -17.36 -2.76 -0.23
CA SER A 23 -16.93 -2.20 1.05
C SER A 23 -15.87 -3.07 1.71
N GLU A 24 -16.01 -4.40 1.68
CA GLU A 24 -14.98 -5.33 2.14
C GLU A 24 -13.70 -5.25 1.32
N MET A 25 -13.79 -5.13 0.00
CA MET A 25 -12.62 -4.98 -0.86
C MET A 25 -11.81 -3.72 -0.53
N ILE A 26 -12.48 -2.64 -0.10
CA ILE A 26 -11.83 -1.36 0.24
C ILE A 26 -11.32 -1.37 1.69
N LEU A 27 -12.13 -1.84 2.64
CA LEU A 27 -11.83 -1.78 4.08
C LEU A 27 -10.91 -2.92 4.56
N ASN A 28 -10.99 -4.11 3.96
CA ASN A 28 -10.42 -5.32 4.52
C ASN A 28 -9.27 -5.87 3.66
N ARG A 29 -8.07 -5.27 3.72
CA ARG A 29 -6.90 -5.70 2.94
C ARG A 29 -5.55 -5.47 3.66
N PRO A 30 -4.53 -6.30 3.38
CA PRO A 30 -3.42 -6.60 4.29
C PRO A 30 -2.60 -5.37 4.71
N ALA A 31 -2.33 -5.36 6.02
CA ALA A 31 -1.50 -4.40 6.70
C ALA A 31 -0.06 -4.50 6.18
N ILE A 32 0.45 -3.35 5.73
CA ILE A 32 1.88 -3.16 5.71
C ILE A 32 2.26 -2.88 7.17
N LEU A 33 3.09 -3.72 7.74
CA LEU A 33 3.56 -3.54 9.10
C LEU A 33 4.80 -2.68 9.08
N TYR A 34 4.75 -1.52 9.74
CA TYR A 34 5.92 -0.68 9.94
C TYR A 34 6.56 -1.06 11.28
N THR A 35 7.88 -1.17 11.30
CA THR A 35 8.67 -1.48 12.50
C THR A 35 9.97 -0.69 12.49
N GLY A 36 10.48 -0.36 13.66
CA GLY A 36 11.87 0.10 13.83
C GLY A 36 12.85 -1.07 14.00
N ASP A 37 12.34 -2.27 14.28
CA ASP A 37 13.19 -3.44 14.46
C ASP A 37 13.92 -3.78 13.15
N VAL A 38 15.22 -4.01 13.29
CA VAL A 38 16.12 -4.35 12.19
C VAL A 38 16.16 -5.87 12.00
N ALA A 39 15.67 -6.65 12.96
CA ALA A 39 15.53 -8.09 12.82
C ALA A 39 14.42 -8.46 11.83
N LEU A 40 14.62 -9.58 11.14
CA LEU A 40 13.55 -10.17 10.35
C LEU A 40 12.42 -10.66 11.27
N PRO A 41 11.16 -10.54 10.84
CA PRO A 41 10.02 -11.03 11.61
C PRO A 41 10.16 -12.54 11.83
N LYS A 42 10.14 -12.95 13.11
CA LYS A 42 10.35 -14.35 13.55
C LYS A 42 9.24 -15.31 13.12
N GLU A 43 8.08 -14.79 12.73
CA GLU A 43 6.83 -15.55 12.61
C GLU A 43 6.47 -15.94 11.15
N ALA A 44 7.22 -15.48 10.14
CA ALA A 44 6.93 -15.80 8.74
C ALA A 44 8.20 -16.03 7.92
N ALA A 45 8.25 -17.14 7.18
CA ALA A 45 9.29 -17.39 6.19
C ALA A 45 9.25 -16.30 5.11
N VAL A 46 10.18 -15.36 5.18
CA VAL A 46 10.30 -14.23 4.25
C VAL A 46 10.76 -14.76 2.90
N SER A 47 10.04 -14.45 1.82
CA SER A 47 10.42 -14.87 0.47
C SER A 47 11.47 -13.95 -0.16
N SER A 48 11.37 -12.65 0.15
CA SER A 48 12.20 -11.61 -0.45
C SER A 48 12.52 -10.51 0.54
N VAL A 49 13.78 -10.07 0.58
CA VAL A 49 14.28 -8.94 1.37
C VAL A 49 14.73 -7.83 0.43
N PHE A 50 14.27 -6.61 0.67
CA PHE A 50 14.64 -5.42 -0.07
C PHE A 50 15.37 -4.45 0.86
N VAL A 51 16.46 -3.85 0.39
CA VAL A 51 17.12 -2.72 1.06
C VAL A 51 17.06 -1.54 0.11
N VAL A 52 16.42 -0.46 0.54
CA VAL A 52 16.14 0.69 -0.32
C VAL A 52 16.57 1.96 0.39
N GLY A 53 17.45 2.72 -0.23
CA GLY A 53 17.93 3.99 0.33
C GLY A 53 18.94 4.69 -0.56
N GLN A 54 19.37 5.86 -0.12
CA GLN A 54 20.49 6.58 -0.74
C GLN A 54 21.84 6.01 -0.26
N PRO A 55 22.95 6.22 -1.00
CA PRO A 55 24.25 5.62 -0.69
C PRO A 55 24.72 5.90 0.75
N ALA A 56 24.59 7.13 1.21
CA ALA A 56 24.99 7.53 2.56
C ALA A 56 24.23 6.78 3.65
N ALA A 57 22.90 6.64 3.50
CA ALA A 57 22.06 5.87 4.42
C ALA A 57 22.38 4.36 4.36
N MET A 58 22.62 3.81 3.17
CA MET A 58 23.02 2.40 3.02
C MET A 58 24.35 2.11 3.70
N LYS A 59 25.33 3.00 3.55
CA LYS A 59 26.65 2.90 4.20
C LYS A 59 26.55 2.94 5.72
N ALA A 60 25.74 3.85 6.26
CA ALA A 60 25.50 3.93 7.70
C ALA A 60 24.76 2.69 8.24
N PHE A 61 23.87 2.11 7.44
CA PHE A 61 23.09 0.93 7.83
C PHE A 61 23.92 -0.36 7.91
N VAL A 62 25.08 -0.46 7.23
CA VAL A 62 25.94 -1.68 7.24
C VAL A 62 26.23 -2.17 8.66
N ALA A 63 26.50 -1.25 9.60
CA ALA A 63 26.82 -1.61 10.98
C ALA A 63 25.61 -2.16 11.75
N ALA A 64 24.41 -1.64 11.46
CA ALA A 64 23.16 -2.03 12.12
C ALA A 64 22.44 -3.20 11.42
N ALA A 65 22.82 -3.52 10.17
CA ALA A 65 22.19 -4.56 9.38
C ALA A 65 22.33 -5.95 10.04
N PRO A 66 21.37 -6.86 9.81
CA PRO A 66 21.48 -8.24 10.26
C PRO A 66 22.70 -8.95 9.66
N GLU A 67 23.28 -9.91 10.39
CA GLU A 67 24.54 -10.56 9.99
C GLU A 67 24.50 -11.18 8.59
N PHE A 68 23.38 -11.78 8.21
CA PHE A 68 23.19 -12.38 6.88
C PHE A 68 23.23 -11.37 5.73
N LEU A 69 23.04 -10.07 6.01
CA LEU A 69 22.98 -8.99 5.03
C LEU A 69 24.28 -8.19 4.96
N LYS A 70 25.07 -8.17 6.05
CA LYS A 70 26.24 -7.28 6.19
C LYS A 70 27.24 -7.43 5.05
N GLN A 71 27.61 -8.66 4.69
CA GLN A 71 28.62 -8.91 3.66
C GLN A 71 28.16 -8.40 2.28
N GLU A 72 26.96 -8.80 1.85
CA GLU A 72 26.40 -8.41 0.55
C GLU A 72 26.16 -6.89 0.47
N LEU A 73 25.66 -6.29 1.55
CA LEU A 73 25.45 -4.85 1.63
C LEU A 73 26.78 -4.09 1.62
N SER A 74 27.81 -4.57 2.33
CA SER A 74 29.15 -3.96 2.31
C SER A 74 29.75 -4.04 0.91
N ASN A 75 29.69 -5.20 0.25
CA ASN A 75 30.18 -5.37 -1.12
C ASN A 75 29.49 -4.41 -2.09
N PHE A 76 28.16 -4.25 -1.96
CA PHE A 76 27.37 -3.34 -2.76
C PHE A 76 27.75 -1.87 -2.55
N VAL A 77 27.93 -1.45 -1.29
CA VAL A 77 28.32 -0.08 -0.95
C VAL A 77 29.72 0.21 -1.48
N THR A 78 30.69 -0.69 -1.29
CA THR A 78 32.06 -0.51 -1.80
C THR A 78 32.10 -0.41 -3.32
N ALA A 79 31.40 -1.32 -4.03
CA ALA A 79 31.33 -1.28 -5.49
C ALA A 79 30.70 0.01 -6.02
N HIS A 80 29.75 0.60 -5.27
CA HIS A 80 29.15 1.88 -5.62
C HIS A 80 30.02 3.08 -5.26
N ASP A 81 30.73 3.06 -4.12
CA ASP A 81 31.69 4.10 -3.73
C ASP A 81 32.85 4.18 -4.74
N ASP A 82 33.35 3.06 -5.24
CA ASP A 82 34.42 3.01 -6.26
C ASP A 82 33.94 3.52 -7.63
N ALA A 83 32.64 3.40 -7.92
CA ALA A 83 32.01 3.96 -9.13
C ALA A 83 31.62 5.45 -8.98
N SER A 84 31.72 6.04 -7.78
CA SER A 84 31.19 7.37 -7.43
C SER A 84 32.01 8.56 -7.91
N SER A 85 32.96 8.38 -8.83
CA SER A 85 33.48 9.50 -9.64
C SER A 85 32.45 10.01 -10.65
N ALA A 86 31.35 9.29 -10.91
CA ALA A 86 30.30 9.69 -11.84
C ALA A 86 28.94 9.76 -11.14
N THR A 87 28.30 10.93 -11.23
CA THR A 87 27.00 11.21 -10.64
C THR A 87 25.93 10.22 -11.13
N VAL A 88 25.40 9.40 -10.22
CA VAL A 88 24.45 8.33 -10.56
C VAL A 88 23.03 8.92 -10.68
N SER A 89 22.65 9.29 -11.90
CA SER A 89 21.34 9.89 -12.22
C SER A 89 20.16 8.92 -12.24
N ARG A 90 20.41 7.59 -12.18
CA ARG A 90 19.39 6.53 -12.25
C ARG A 90 19.50 5.55 -11.09
N PRO A 91 18.38 5.00 -10.58
CA PRO A 91 18.46 3.99 -9.53
C PRO A 91 19.19 2.75 -10.06
N SER A 92 20.27 2.37 -9.38
CA SER A 92 20.94 1.09 -9.60
C SER A 92 20.33 0.04 -8.69
N GLN A 93 20.22 -1.19 -9.20
CA GLN A 93 19.66 -2.30 -8.45
C GLN A 93 20.50 -3.55 -8.67
N ILE A 94 20.73 -4.31 -7.60
CA ILE A 94 21.34 -5.64 -7.65
C ILE A 94 20.34 -6.63 -7.06
N VAL A 95 20.13 -7.74 -7.75
CA VAL A 95 19.28 -8.85 -7.31
C VAL A 95 20.20 -10.05 -7.11
N THR A 96 20.23 -10.58 -5.89
CA THR A 96 21.00 -11.77 -5.54
C THR A 96 20.16 -12.72 -4.68
N MET A 97 20.65 -13.93 -4.43
CA MET A 97 20.02 -14.90 -3.54
C MET A 97 20.93 -15.12 -2.35
N ILE A 98 20.37 -14.99 -1.14
CA ILE A 98 21.09 -15.19 0.12
C ILE A 98 20.54 -16.43 0.82
N LYS A 99 21.44 -17.13 1.51
CA LYS A 99 21.09 -18.30 2.31
C LYS A 99 20.67 -17.81 3.71
N GLN A 100 19.43 -18.11 4.10
CA GLN A 100 18.90 -17.81 5.41
C GLN A 100 18.57 -19.13 6.12
N THR A 101 19.13 -19.32 7.30
CA THR A 101 18.79 -20.46 8.16
C THR A 101 17.55 -20.09 8.98
N ASP A 102 16.46 -20.84 8.81
CA ASP A 102 15.24 -20.63 9.59
C ASP A 102 15.42 -21.09 11.04
N LEU A 103 14.48 -20.71 11.92
CA LEU A 103 14.43 -21.15 13.32
C LEU A 103 14.38 -22.69 13.50
N THR A 104 14.00 -23.41 12.44
CA THR A 104 13.97 -24.89 12.37
C THR A 104 15.30 -25.52 11.98
N GLY A 105 16.34 -24.71 11.66
CA GLY A 105 17.65 -25.19 11.22
C GLY A 105 17.73 -25.57 9.74
N GLU A 106 16.66 -25.34 8.96
CA GLU A 106 16.67 -25.55 7.51
C GLU A 106 17.16 -24.30 6.78
N ASP A 107 17.99 -24.54 5.76
CA ASP A 107 18.54 -23.49 4.91
C ASP A 107 17.57 -23.16 3.77
N LYS A 108 17.02 -21.94 3.78
CA LYS A 108 16.19 -21.40 2.70
C LYS A 108 16.92 -20.31 1.94
N PHE A 109 16.77 -20.33 0.62
CA PHE A 109 17.26 -19.24 -0.22
C PHE A 109 16.22 -18.13 -0.28
N VAL A 110 16.63 -16.93 0.13
CA VAL A 110 15.80 -15.73 0.13
C VAL A 110 16.33 -14.78 -0.94
N LYS A 111 15.42 -14.18 -1.71
CA LYS A 111 15.78 -13.20 -2.73
C LYS A 111 16.15 -11.88 -2.06
N LEU A 112 17.39 -11.43 -2.22
CA LEU A 112 17.85 -10.12 -1.76
C LEU A 112 17.87 -9.13 -2.93
N VAL A 113 17.27 -7.96 -2.71
CA VAL A 113 17.29 -6.87 -3.67
C VAL A 113 17.84 -5.62 -3.00
N LEU A 114 18.96 -5.12 -3.50
CA LEU A 114 19.56 -3.87 -3.07
C LEU A 114 19.23 -2.79 -4.10
N ILE A 115 18.60 -1.71 -3.67
CA ILE A 115 18.18 -0.60 -4.53
C ILE A 115 18.81 0.69 -4.02
N ASN A 116 19.72 1.22 -4.81
CA ASN A 116 20.31 2.52 -4.58
C ASN A 116 19.43 3.60 -5.21
N ILE A 117 19.07 4.60 -4.41
CA ILE A 117 18.23 5.72 -4.83
C ILE A 117 19.12 6.92 -5.19
N PRO A 118 18.88 7.58 -6.34
CA PRO A 118 19.64 8.77 -6.72
C PRO A 118 19.56 9.88 -5.65
N THR A 119 20.66 10.61 -5.49
CA THR A 119 20.75 11.76 -4.58
C THR A 119 20.38 13.08 -5.24
N GLU A 120 20.49 13.18 -6.57
CA GLU A 120 20.11 14.37 -7.31
C GLU A 120 18.60 14.61 -7.23
N ALA A 121 18.21 15.79 -6.76
CA ALA A 121 16.83 16.25 -6.74
C ALA A 121 16.77 17.70 -7.20
N SER A 122 15.76 18.05 -8.01
CA SER A 122 15.51 19.45 -8.34
C SER A 122 15.01 20.21 -7.11
N ARG A 123 15.08 21.54 -7.14
CA ARG A 123 14.70 22.42 -6.01
C ARG A 123 13.24 22.24 -5.53
N HIS A 124 12.38 21.71 -6.40
CA HIS A 124 10.96 21.46 -6.11
C HIS A 124 10.65 19.99 -5.85
N ASN A 125 11.62 19.09 -5.98
CA ASN A 125 11.43 17.68 -5.68
C ASN A 125 11.86 17.36 -4.24
N ASN A 126 11.31 16.29 -3.69
CA ASN A 126 11.71 15.80 -2.38
C ASN A 126 13.13 15.18 -2.48
N PRO A 127 14.06 15.54 -1.59
CA PRO A 127 15.44 15.06 -1.63
C PRO A 127 15.58 13.54 -1.42
N ALA A 128 14.63 12.91 -0.72
CA ALA A 128 14.59 11.46 -0.52
C ALA A 128 14.12 10.67 -1.77
N ARG A 129 13.77 11.38 -2.86
CA ARG A 129 13.37 10.80 -4.17
C ARG A 129 12.31 9.68 -4.05
N PRO A 130 11.15 9.95 -3.42
CA PRO A 130 10.05 8.99 -3.30
C PRO A 130 9.56 8.47 -4.66
N ASP A 131 9.68 9.28 -5.71
CA ASP A 131 9.37 8.94 -7.10
C ASP A 131 10.23 7.77 -7.60
N ALA A 132 11.54 7.80 -7.33
CA ALA A 132 12.47 6.77 -7.76
C ALA A 132 12.26 5.47 -6.98
N VAL A 133 11.98 5.56 -5.67
CA VAL A 133 11.67 4.42 -4.80
C VAL A 133 10.46 3.66 -5.34
N ALA A 134 9.32 4.34 -5.51
CA ALA A 134 8.10 3.70 -5.97
C ALA A 134 8.28 3.10 -7.38
N LYS A 135 8.93 3.82 -8.29
CA LYS A 135 9.18 3.35 -9.67
C LYS A 135 10.11 2.13 -9.72
N ALA A 136 11.07 2.02 -8.80
CA ALA A 136 11.94 0.85 -8.72
C ALA A 136 11.16 -0.37 -8.21
N LEU A 137 10.37 -0.21 -7.14
CA LEU A 137 9.67 -1.30 -6.48
C LEU A 137 8.52 -1.90 -7.31
N VAL A 138 7.76 -1.09 -8.05
CA VAL A 138 6.64 -1.57 -8.89
C VAL A 138 7.09 -2.55 -9.98
N LYS A 139 8.37 -2.55 -10.36
CA LYS A 139 8.91 -3.51 -11.35
C LYS A 139 8.99 -4.94 -10.81
N PHE A 140 8.97 -5.12 -9.48
CA PHE A 140 9.12 -6.43 -8.87
C PHE A 140 7.76 -7.11 -8.70
N PRO A 141 7.64 -8.39 -9.11
CA PRO A 141 6.40 -9.14 -8.93
C PRO A 141 6.07 -9.36 -7.45
N ASP A 142 7.05 -9.22 -6.56
CA ASP A 142 6.89 -9.26 -5.10
C ASP A 142 5.86 -8.24 -4.58
N PHE A 143 5.72 -7.10 -5.25
CA PHE A 143 4.78 -6.03 -4.90
C PHE A 143 3.49 -6.05 -5.72
N THR A 144 3.50 -6.73 -6.86
CA THR A 144 2.51 -6.53 -7.92
C THR A 144 1.76 -7.79 -8.37
N ALA A 145 2.35 -8.97 -8.15
CA ALA A 145 1.75 -10.23 -8.56
C ALA A 145 0.63 -10.65 -7.59
N PRO A 146 -0.37 -11.41 -8.09
CA PRO A 146 -1.38 -12.04 -7.24
C PRO A 146 -0.75 -13.07 -6.29
N GLY A 147 -1.42 -13.30 -5.16
CA GLY A 147 -1.01 -14.25 -4.12
C GLY A 147 -0.41 -13.60 -2.86
N ILE A 148 -0.15 -14.43 -1.85
CA ILE A 148 0.45 -14.03 -0.58
C ILE A 148 1.96 -14.23 -0.67
N ARG A 149 2.72 -13.14 -0.52
CA ARG A 149 4.18 -13.16 -0.41
C ARG A 149 4.61 -12.39 0.83
N ALA A 150 5.52 -12.95 1.60
CA ALA A 150 6.11 -12.29 2.76
C ALA A 150 7.35 -11.52 2.30
N VAL A 151 7.25 -10.19 2.27
CA VAL A 151 8.31 -9.31 1.80
C VAL A 151 8.77 -8.44 2.97
N HIS A 152 10.08 -8.40 3.21
CA HIS A 152 10.67 -7.48 4.17
C HIS A 152 11.40 -6.37 3.42
N VAL A 153 11.18 -5.11 3.80
CA VAL A 153 11.79 -3.94 3.15
C VAL A 153 12.44 -3.05 4.20
N PHE A 154 13.75 -2.89 4.12
CA PHE A 154 14.47 -1.87 4.87
C PHE A 154 14.38 -0.54 4.11
N ALA A 155 13.57 0.39 4.63
CA ALA A 155 13.42 1.74 4.12
C ALA A 155 14.41 2.66 4.85
N LEU A 156 15.48 3.01 4.16
CA LEU A 156 16.58 3.78 4.72
C LEU A 156 16.47 5.26 4.31
N GLY A 157 16.89 6.15 5.21
CA GLY A 157 17.04 7.58 4.95
C GLY A 157 18.23 8.17 5.70
N ASN A 158 18.68 9.35 5.29
CA ASN A 158 19.73 10.05 6.04
C ASN A 158 19.14 10.61 7.34
N THR A 159 18.03 11.34 7.21
CA THR A 159 17.23 11.84 8.34
C THR A 159 16.05 10.91 8.65
N ALA A 160 15.46 11.04 9.85
CA ALA A 160 14.22 10.34 10.21
C ALA A 160 13.06 10.68 9.24
N ARG A 161 13.03 11.93 8.75
CA ARG A 161 12.04 12.38 7.75
C ARG A 161 12.22 11.67 6.42
N ASP A 162 13.46 11.54 5.94
CA ASP A 162 13.73 10.87 4.67
C ASP A 162 13.39 9.38 4.75
N ALA A 163 13.72 8.74 5.87
CA ALA A 163 13.38 7.34 6.12
C ALA A 163 11.85 7.12 6.12
N ALA A 164 11.10 8.04 6.75
CA ALA A 164 9.64 8.04 6.71
C ALA A 164 9.10 8.20 5.27
N VAL A 165 9.64 9.12 4.47
CA VAL A 165 9.25 9.32 3.07
C VAL A 165 9.55 8.09 2.21
N THR A 166 10.71 7.48 2.37
CA THR A 166 11.06 6.20 1.73
C THR A 166 10.05 5.13 2.13
N GLY A 167 9.75 5.00 3.42
CA GLY A 167 8.77 4.04 3.94
C GLY A 167 7.36 4.22 3.38
N ILE A 168 6.89 5.47 3.24
CA ILE A 168 5.60 5.77 2.57
C ILE A 168 5.64 5.33 1.10
N SER A 169 6.76 5.56 0.42
CA SER A 169 6.94 5.22 -0.98
C SER A 169 6.95 3.71 -1.23
N VAL A 170 7.48 2.91 -0.29
CA VAL A 170 7.35 1.45 -0.30
C VAL A 170 5.86 1.06 -0.26
N GLY A 171 5.09 1.67 0.63
CA GLY A 171 3.67 1.38 0.75
C GLY A 171 2.86 1.80 -0.48
N ARG A 172 3.25 2.89 -1.15
CA ARG A 172 2.68 3.33 -2.42
C ARG A 172 2.89 2.32 -3.54
N ALA A 173 4.05 1.66 -3.58
CA ALA A 173 4.36 0.66 -4.61
C ALA A 173 3.49 -0.61 -4.50
N ALA A 174 2.97 -0.90 -3.30
CA ALA A 174 2.14 -2.06 -3.01
C ALA A 174 0.65 -1.79 -3.28
N PHE A 175 0.24 -1.84 -4.55
CA PHE A 175 -1.14 -1.60 -4.92
C PHE A 175 -2.11 -2.63 -4.30
N ARG A 176 -3.31 -2.18 -3.97
CA ARG A 176 -4.38 -3.01 -3.41
C ARG A 176 -5.33 -3.56 -4.46
N PHE A 177 -5.53 -2.81 -5.54
CA PHE A 177 -6.48 -3.15 -6.59
C PHE A 177 -5.76 -3.57 -7.86
N ASN A 178 -6.00 -4.80 -8.31
CA ASN A 178 -5.53 -5.28 -9.61
C ASN A 178 -6.45 -6.41 -10.07
N LEU A 179 -7.08 -6.22 -11.22
CA LEU A 179 -7.93 -7.22 -11.87
C LEU A 179 -7.27 -7.86 -13.10
N SER A 180 -5.95 -7.72 -13.26
CA SER A 180 -5.22 -8.31 -14.38
C SER A 180 -5.47 -9.81 -14.43
N THR A 181 -6.08 -10.26 -15.53
CA THR A 181 -6.37 -11.67 -15.77
C THR A 181 -5.25 -12.26 -16.62
N LYS A 182 -4.64 -13.35 -16.13
CA LYS A 182 -3.96 -14.30 -17.00
C LYS A 182 -4.97 -15.38 -17.37
N ARG A 183 -4.99 -15.83 -18.64
CA ARG A 183 -5.87 -16.91 -19.10
C ARG A 183 -5.78 -18.10 -18.13
N GLY A 184 -6.92 -18.53 -17.60
CA GLY A 184 -7.01 -19.72 -16.74
C GLY A 184 -6.69 -19.51 -15.25
N VAL A 185 -6.38 -18.30 -14.79
CA VAL A 185 -6.14 -18.01 -13.36
C VAL A 185 -7.30 -17.16 -12.82
N PRO A 186 -7.92 -17.54 -11.68
CA PRO A 186 -8.89 -16.70 -10.99
C PRO A 186 -8.32 -15.30 -10.73
N CYS A 187 -9.14 -14.28 -10.89
CA CYS A 187 -8.76 -12.90 -10.64
C CYS A 187 -8.56 -12.69 -9.13
N GLU A 188 -7.34 -12.91 -8.65
CA GLU A 188 -6.99 -12.73 -7.24
C GLU A 188 -6.33 -11.37 -7.03
N MET A 189 -6.83 -10.66 -6.03
CA MET A 189 -6.25 -9.39 -5.61
C MET A 189 -4.87 -9.64 -4.98
N PRO A 190 -3.87 -8.79 -5.26
CA PRO A 190 -2.57 -8.87 -4.59
C PRO A 190 -2.76 -8.76 -3.07
N SER A 191 -2.12 -9.66 -2.33
CA SER A 191 -2.15 -9.63 -0.86
C SER A 191 -0.75 -9.81 -0.27
N PRO A 192 0.23 -8.97 -0.66
CA PRO A 192 1.57 -9.08 -0.10
C PRO A 192 1.52 -8.75 1.40
N LYS A 193 2.16 -9.59 2.21
CA LYS A 193 2.44 -9.34 3.62
C LYS A 193 3.78 -8.61 3.68
N ILE A 194 3.73 -7.29 3.70
CA ILE A 194 4.93 -6.45 3.66
C ILE A 194 5.24 -5.96 5.08
N THR A 195 6.47 -6.22 5.52
CA THR A 195 7.04 -5.59 6.71
C THR A 195 8.05 -4.55 6.26
N VAL A 196 7.93 -3.32 6.76
CA VAL A 196 8.83 -2.21 6.45
C VAL A 196 9.61 -1.84 7.70
N GLY A 197 10.90 -2.18 7.72
CA GLY A 197 11.87 -1.70 8.70
C GLY A 197 12.29 -0.28 8.35
N VAL A 198 11.93 0.71 9.17
CA VAL A 198 12.27 2.12 8.93
C VAL A 198 13.50 2.49 9.74
N TRP A 199 14.53 2.97 9.07
CA TRP A 199 15.81 3.28 9.70
C TRP A 199 16.45 4.53 9.11
N SER A 200 17.06 5.35 9.96
CA SER A 200 17.73 6.59 9.58
C SER A 200 19.20 6.59 10.01
N ALA A 201 20.06 7.20 9.20
CA ALA A 201 21.49 7.32 9.54
C ALA A 201 21.73 8.18 10.78
N GLU A 202 20.93 9.23 10.98
CA GLU A 202 21.06 10.15 12.10
C GLU A 202 20.50 9.61 13.42
N SER A 203 19.32 8.98 13.38
CA SER A 203 18.57 8.59 14.58
C SER A 203 18.47 7.09 14.78
N GLY A 204 18.95 6.28 13.83
CA GLY A 204 18.83 4.83 13.86
C GLY A 204 17.40 4.35 13.59
N PRO A 205 16.97 3.27 14.27
CA PRO A 205 15.60 2.74 14.20
C PRO A 205 14.50 3.78 14.41
N ALA A 206 13.43 3.71 13.62
CA ALA A 206 12.26 4.55 13.83
C ALA A 206 11.55 4.24 15.15
N SER A 207 10.95 5.27 15.77
CA SER A 207 10.13 5.10 16.97
C SER A 207 8.83 4.36 16.64
N LYS A 208 8.27 3.67 17.65
CA LYS A 208 6.99 2.98 17.52
C LYS A 208 5.85 3.91 17.08
N GLU A 209 5.79 5.11 17.65
CA GLU A 209 4.79 6.13 17.30
C GLU A 209 4.88 6.55 15.82
N LEU A 210 6.10 6.73 15.30
CA LEU A 210 6.30 7.04 13.89
C LEU A 210 5.85 5.87 13.01
N CYS A 211 6.18 4.64 13.38
CA CYS A 211 5.74 3.44 12.65
C CYS A 211 4.21 3.30 12.62
N GLU A 212 3.53 3.54 13.75
CA GLU A 212 2.07 3.53 13.82
C GLU A 212 1.45 4.62 12.94
N ALA A 213 1.98 5.84 13.00
CA ALA A 213 1.55 6.95 12.14
C ALA A 213 1.75 6.63 10.65
N LEU A 214 2.89 6.05 10.28
CA LEU A 214 3.17 5.62 8.90
C LEU A 214 2.18 4.54 8.45
N GLY A 215 1.87 3.58 9.33
CA GLY A 215 0.87 2.55 9.06
C GLY A 215 -0.49 3.15 8.70
N VAL A 216 -0.95 4.15 9.47
CA VAL A 216 -2.22 4.85 9.19
C VAL A 216 -2.15 5.63 7.88
N VAL A 217 -1.11 6.44 7.67
CA VAL A 217 -0.97 7.26 6.45
C VAL A 217 -0.94 6.39 5.20
N VAL A 218 -0.17 5.31 5.22
CA VAL A 218 -0.03 4.41 4.07
C VAL A 218 -1.30 3.60 3.85
N ASP A 219 -1.99 3.18 4.90
CA ASP A 219 -3.29 2.53 4.78
C ASP A 219 -4.29 3.43 4.05
N LYS A 220 -4.41 4.70 4.47
CA LYS A 220 -5.37 5.65 3.86
C LYS A 220 -4.95 6.08 2.46
N MET A 221 -3.66 6.24 2.21
CA MET A 221 -3.13 6.49 0.86
C MET A 221 -3.50 5.33 -0.10
N ARG A 222 -3.29 4.08 0.31
CA ARG A 222 -3.62 2.90 -0.50
C ARG A 222 -5.12 2.72 -0.66
N MET A 223 -5.91 3.06 0.35
CA MET A 223 -7.38 3.10 0.26
C MET A 223 -7.84 4.11 -0.79
N SER A 224 -7.27 5.32 -0.80
CA SER A 224 -7.56 6.34 -1.81
C SER A 224 -7.21 5.88 -3.23
N ALA A 225 -6.04 5.25 -3.40
CA ALA A 225 -5.66 4.63 -4.67
C ALA A 225 -6.65 3.54 -5.10
N THR A 226 -7.10 2.69 -4.17
CA THR A 226 -8.11 1.64 -4.43
C THR A 226 -9.43 2.22 -4.92
N LEU A 227 -9.92 3.28 -4.26
CA LEU A 227 -11.14 3.98 -4.67
C LEU A 227 -11.00 4.59 -6.07
N THR A 228 -9.79 4.98 -6.46
CA THR A 228 -9.50 5.60 -7.76
C THR A 228 -9.37 4.56 -8.87
N ASP A 229 -8.68 3.45 -8.59
CA ASP A 229 -8.40 2.38 -9.55
C ASP A 229 -9.61 1.46 -9.80
N MET A 230 -10.57 1.42 -8.85
CA MET A 230 -11.74 0.55 -8.95
C MET A 230 -12.70 1.04 -10.05
N PRO A 231 -13.05 0.21 -11.04
CA PRO A 231 -13.89 0.65 -12.14
C PRO A 231 -15.35 0.81 -11.71
N THR A 232 -16.10 1.64 -12.44
CA THR A 232 -17.43 2.12 -12.07
C THR A 232 -18.51 1.03 -11.99
N ASN A 233 -18.27 -0.13 -12.61
CA ASN A 233 -19.13 -1.30 -12.46
C ASN A 233 -19.04 -1.91 -11.05
N PHE A 234 -17.95 -1.66 -10.31
CA PHE A 234 -17.82 -1.97 -8.89
C PHE A 234 -18.10 -0.74 -8.02
N LEU A 235 -17.40 0.37 -8.27
CA LEU A 235 -17.53 1.60 -7.48
C LEU A 235 -18.36 2.66 -8.23
N ASN A 236 -19.67 2.64 -7.99
CA ASN A 236 -20.62 3.68 -8.40
C ASN A 236 -21.07 4.52 -7.19
N THR A 237 -21.93 5.52 -7.43
CA THR A 237 -22.43 6.41 -6.37
C THR A 237 -23.10 5.64 -5.23
N THR A 238 -23.91 4.63 -5.54
CA THR A 238 -24.61 3.82 -4.53
C THR A 238 -23.63 3.01 -3.68
N THR A 239 -22.70 2.29 -4.30
CA THR A 239 -21.70 1.49 -3.58
C THR A 239 -20.72 2.37 -2.79
N TYR A 240 -20.42 3.57 -3.29
CA TYR A 240 -19.54 4.50 -2.58
C TYR A 240 -20.24 5.08 -1.34
N VAL A 241 -21.53 5.43 -1.43
CA VAL A 241 -22.31 5.82 -0.24
C VAL A 241 -22.34 4.69 0.79
N SER A 242 -22.60 3.44 0.38
CA SER A 242 -22.59 2.29 1.30
C SER A 242 -21.22 2.06 1.95
N PHE A 243 -20.13 2.23 1.20
CA PHE A 243 -18.78 2.20 1.76
C PHE A 243 -18.60 3.27 2.84
N MET A 244 -19.05 4.51 2.60
CA MET A 244 -18.94 5.60 3.58
C MET A 244 -19.78 5.32 4.83
N GLU A 245 -21.00 4.79 4.68
CA GLU A 245 -21.85 4.40 5.81
C GLU A 245 -21.15 3.36 6.69
N ARG A 246 -20.52 2.35 6.07
CA ARG A 246 -19.76 1.33 6.80
C ARG A 246 -18.54 1.91 7.50
N LEU A 247 -17.76 2.75 6.80
CA LEU A 247 -16.60 3.44 7.39
C LEU A 247 -17.00 4.28 8.62
N VAL A 248 -18.11 5.04 8.53
CA VAL A 248 -18.62 5.84 9.64
C VAL A 248 -19.10 4.95 10.78
N GLY A 249 -19.76 3.83 10.48
CA GLY A 249 -20.14 2.82 11.46
C GLY A 249 -18.94 2.25 12.22
N ASP A 250 -17.90 1.85 11.50
CA ASP A 250 -16.65 1.33 12.07
C ASP A 250 -15.98 2.38 12.98
N LEU A 251 -15.91 3.65 12.54
CA LEU A 251 -15.34 4.74 13.34
C LEU A 251 -16.15 5.04 14.60
N LYS A 252 -17.48 5.02 14.52
CA LYS A 252 -18.36 5.18 15.69
C LYS A 252 -18.21 4.03 16.68
N ALA A 253 -18.06 2.79 16.19
CA ALA A 253 -17.79 1.64 17.04
C ALA A 253 -16.45 1.76 17.79
N LEU A 254 -15.49 2.48 17.23
CA LEU A 254 -14.23 2.86 17.89
C LEU A 254 -14.35 4.09 18.81
N GLY A 255 -15.57 4.57 19.08
CA GLY A 255 -15.85 5.70 19.98
C GLY A 255 -15.61 7.07 19.35
N ARG A 256 -15.51 7.19 18.02
CA ARG A 256 -15.33 8.48 17.35
C ARG A 256 -16.67 9.18 17.13
N ASP A 257 -16.75 10.46 17.51
CA ASP A 257 -17.93 11.28 17.24
C ASP A 257 -17.94 11.72 15.77
N MET A 258 -18.72 10.98 14.98
CA MET A 258 -18.84 11.16 13.55
C MET A 258 -20.30 11.36 13.14
N LYS A 259 -20.55 12.36 12.32
CA LYS A 259 -21.86 12.62 11.70
C LYS A 259 -21.74 12.45 10.19
N MET A 260 -22.75 11.84 9.59
CA MET A 260 -22.88 11.65 8.15
C MET A 260 -24.25 12.13 7.73
N ASN A 261 -24.29 13.01 6.73
CA ASN A 261 -25.50 13.47 6.08
C ASN A 261 -25.44 13.07 4.59
N VAL A 262 -26.52 12.50 4.08
CA VAL A 262 -26.62 12.02 2.70
C VAL A 262 -27.87 12.63 2.09
N ILE A 263 -27.71 13.35 0.97
CA ILE A 263 -28.81 13.90 0.16
C ILE A 263 -28.72 13.23 -1.21
N LYS A 264 -29.73 12.48 -1.62
CA LYS A 264 -29.63 11.56 -2.78
C LYS A 264 -30.79 11.73 -3.76
N GLY A 265 -30.48 11.62 -5.05
CA GLY A 265 -31.48 11.60 -6.11
C GLY A 265 -32.31 12.88 -6.15
N ASN A 266 -33.64 12.75 -6.18
CA ASN A 266 -34.57 13.88 -6.29
C ASN A 266 -34.47 14.86 -5.12
N GLU A 267 -34.03 14.42 -3.93
CA GLU A 267 -33.81 15.30 -2.78
C GLU A 267 -32.79 16.40 -3.09
N LEU A 268 -31.85 16.15 -4.01
CA LEU A 268 -30.91 17.17 -4.48
C LEU A 268 -31.62 18.29 -5.23
N GLU A 269 -32.60 17.96 -6.06
CA GLU A 269 -33.40 18.96 -6.78
C GLU A 269 -34.28 19.75 -5.80
N GLU A 270 -34.95 19.05 -4.90
CA GLU A 270 -35.84 19.64 -3.89
C GLU A 270 -35.12 20.61 -2.96
N GLN A 271 -33.86 20.33 -2.61
CA GLN A 271 -33.04 21.18 -1.76
C GLN A 271 -32.21 22.23 -2.54
N GLY A 272 -32.42 22.36 -3.85
CA GLY A 272 -31.76 23.40 -4.67
C GLY A 272 -30.35 23.05 -5.15
N PHE A 273 -29.88 21.81 -4.98
CA PHE A 273 -28.62 21.30 -5.56
C PHE A 273 -28.78 20.90 -7.04
N GLY A 274 -29.44 21.77 -7.82
CA GLY A 274 -29.76 21.54 -9.22
C GLY A 274 -28.53 21.28 -10.10
N GLY A 275 -27.36 21.82 -9.76
CA GLY A 275 -26.11 21.54 -10.47
C GLY A 275 -25.71 20.07 -10.43
N LEU A 276 -25.59 19.50 -9.21
CA LEU A 276 -25.23 18.09 -9.02
C LEU A 276 -26.33 17.16 -9.53
N TRP A 277 -27.59 17.50 -9.30
CA TRP A 277 -28.73 16.75 -9.80
C TRP A 277 -28.71 16.64 -11.33
N ASN A 278 -28.59 17.77 -12.04
CA ASN A 278 -28.64 17.79 -13.50
C ASN A 278 -27.49 17.00 -14.16
N VAL A 279 -26.33 16.91 -13.51
CA VAL A 279 -25.21 16.07 -13.98
C VAL A 279 -25.53 14.58 -13.86
N GLY A 280 -26.13 14.15 -12.75
CA GLY A 280 -26.30 12.72 -12.44
C GLY A 280 -27.67 12.11 -12.78
N LYS A 281 -28.71 12.92 -13.01
CA LYS A 281 -30.11 12.46 -13.11
C LYS A 281 -30.39 11.42 -14.20
N ALA A 282 -29.55 11.34 -15.22
CA ALA A 282 -29.68 10.32 -16.28
C ALA A 282 -29.34 8.89 -15.78
N CYS A 283 -28.55 8.75 -14.72
CA CYS A 283 -28.16 7.46 -14.17
C CYS A 283 -29.20 6.97 -13.15
N THR A 284 -30.30 6.38 -13.63
CA THR A 284 -31.42 5.94 -12.77
C THR A 284 -31.05 4.78 -11.84
N ALA A 285 -30.11 3.91 -12.25
CA ALA A 285 -29.66 2.78 -11.44
C ALA A 285 -28.75 3.21 -10.27
N ASN A 286 -28.00 4.31 -10.42
CA ASN A 286 -27.06 4.82 -9.43
C ASN A 286 -27.17 6.36 -9.38
N PRO A 287 -28.19 6.90 -8.70
CA PRO A 287 -28.47 8.33 -8.73
C PRO A 287 -27.35 9.13 -8.04
N PRO A 288 -27.22 10.43 -8.34
CA PRO A 288 -26.24 11.30 -7.70
C PRO A 288 -26.53 11.43 -6.20
N ALA A 289 -25.49 11.64 -5.41
CA ALA A 289 -25.58 11.84 -3.97
C ALA A 289 -24.57 12.90 -3.52
N LEU A 290 -25.00 13.76 -2.59
CA LEU A 290 -24.14 14.63 -1.81
C LEU A 290 -23.94 13.99 -0.43
N VAL A 291 -22.69 13.67 -0.10
CA VAL A 291 -22.33 13.07 1.20
C VAL A 291 -21.45 14.04 1.96
N VAL A 292 -21.85 14.37 3.18
CA VAL A 292 -21.11 15.26 4.08
C VAL A 292 -20.76 14.52 5.36
N LEU A 293 -19.47 14.48 5.69
CA LEU A 293 -18.95 13.90 6.93
C LEU A 293 -18.45 15.03 7.84
N SER A 294 -18.83 14.98 9.12
CA SER A 294 -18.38 15.94 10.14
C SER A 294 -17.86 15.21 11.36
N TRP A 295 -16.69 15.58 11.86
CA TRP A 295 -16.05 15.01 13.04
C TRP A 295 -15.81 16.05 14.12
N ASN A 296 -15.96 15.64 15.38
CA ASN A 296 -15.53 16.43 16.53
C ASN A 296 -14.25 15.80 17.08
N ALA A 297 -13.22 16.63 17.26
CA ALA A 297 -11.91 16.24 17.76
C ALA A 297 -11.94 15.96 19.26
#